data_AF-A0A959TCJ5-F1
#
_entry.id   AF-A0A959TCJ5-F1
#
_cell.length_a   1.000
_cell.length_b   1.000
_cell.length_c   1.000
_cell.angle_alpha   90.00
_cell.angle_beta   90.00
_cell.angle_gamma   90.00
#
_symmetry.space_group_name_H-M   'P 1'
#
loop_
_entity.id
_entity.type
_entity.pdbx_description
1 polymer ?
#
loop_
_entity_poly.entity_id
_entity_poly.type
_entity_poly.pdbx_seq_one_letter_code
_entity_poly.pdbx_strand_id
1 'polypeptide(L)'
;MIRPAIGTIATRVFVQVMNLLVIVVAGHRLGAVGLGDISLVVLGITIVMLVNNLVGGGALVYLVPRHPLKELLPPAYAWAVITAGIAWVLVKVLPLVP
;
A
#
# COMPACT_ATOMS: atom_id res chain seq x y z
N MET A 1 15.89 -21.20 10.33
CA MET A 1 15.37 -20.13 9.45
C MET A 1 14.05 -20.47 8.75
N ILE A 2 13.59 -21.73 8.71
CA ILE A 2 12.40 -22.15 7.95
C ILE A 2 11.08 -21.85 8.70
N ARG A 3 11.07 -21.96 10.04
CA ARG A 3 9.87 -21.78 10.87
C ARG A 3 9.24 -20.37 10.79
N PRO A 4 10.02 -19.26 10.79
CA PRO A 4 9.47 -17.91 10.59
C PRO A 4 9.01 -17.66 9.14
N ALA A 5 9.75 -18.19 8.16
CA ALA A 5 9.43 -18.03 6.75
C ALA A 5 8.09 -18.70 6.37
N ILE A 6 7.80 -19.88 6.94
CA ILE A 6 6.51 -20.56 6.78
C ILE A 6 5.37 -19.68 7.31
N GLY A 7 5.55 -19.03 8.46
CA GLY A 7 4.55 -18.11 9.02
C GLY A 7 4.25 -16.95 8.07
N THR A 8 5.28 -16.26 7.56
CA THR A 8 5.10 -15.13 6.63
C THR A 8 4.46 -15.55 5.32
N ILE A 9 4.86 -16.71 4.77
CA ILE A 9 4.29 -17.25 3.54
C ILE A 9 2.82 -17.62 3.76
N ALA A 10 2.50 -18.32 4.86
CA ALA A 10 1.13 -18.69 5.20
C ALA A 10 0.23 -17.46 5.35
N THR A 11 0.69 -16.42 6.04
CA THR A 11 -0.05 -15.16 6.16
C THR A 11 -0.24 -14.49 4.80
N ARG A 12 0.79 -14.45 3.94
CA ARG A 12 0.66 -13.90 2.58
C ARG A 12 -0.35 -14.66 1.75
N VAL A 13 -0.31 -15.99 1.78
CA VAL A 13 -1.28 -16.83 1.06
C VAL A 13 -2.69 -16.57 1.58
N PHE A 14 -2.87 -16.52 2.90
CA PHE A 14 -4.15 -16.22 3.52
C PHE A 14 -4.71 -14.85 3.08
N VAL A 15 -3.88 -13.80 3.13
CA VAL A 15 -4.26 -12.45 2.67
C VAL A 15 -4.67 -12.47 1.20
N GLN A 16 -3.94 -13.20 0.34
CA GLN A 16 -4.29 -13.28 -1.08
C GLN A 16 -5.61 -14.03 -1.33
N VAL A 17 -5.88 -15.10 -0.58
CA VAL A 17 -7.17 -15.80 -0.65
C VAL A 17 -8.31 -14.87 -0.22
N MET A 18 -8.14 -14.11 0.86
CA MET A 18 -9.13 -13.12 1.29
C MET A 18 -9.36 -12.03 0.23
N ASN A 19 -8.28 -11.51 -0.37
CA ASN A 19 -8.40 -10.53 -1.45
C ASN A 19 -9.19 -11.06 -2.64
N LEU A 20 -8.95 -12.32 -3.02
CA LEU A 20 -9.66 -12.96 -4.11
C LEU A 20 -11.14 -13.14 -3.80
N LEU A 21 -11.51 -13.53 -2.58
CA LEU A 21 -12.91 -13.59 -2.14
C LEU A 21 -13.59 -12.22 -2.21
N VAL A 22 -12.91 -11.16 -1.75
CA VAL A 22 -13.44 -9.79 -1.83
C VAL A 22 -13.73 -9.40 -3.28
N ILE A 23 -12.82 -9.69 -4.20
CA ILE A 23 -13.00 -9.39 -5.63
C ILE A 23 -14.15 -10.20 -6.24
N VAL A 24 -14.29 -11.48 -5.89
CA VAL A 24 -15.38 -12.33 -6.37
C VAL A 24 -16.74 -11.82 -5.89
N VAL A 25 -16.84 -11.47 -4.60
CA VAL A 25 -18.07 -10.89 -4.03
C VAL A 25 -18.38 -9.53 -4.64
N ALA A 26 -17.37 -8.66 -4.78
CA ALA A 26 -17.50 -7.36 -5.40
C ALA A 26 -17.94 -7.48 -6.87
N GLY A 27 -17.35 -8.41 -7.63
CA GLY A 27 -17.72 -8.67 -9.03
C GLY A 27 -19.16 -9.17 -9.18
N HIS A 28 -19.61 -10.02 -8.25
CA HIS A 28 -20.98 -10.51 -8.26
C HIS A 28 -22.02 -9.44 -7.87
N ARG A 29 -21.65 -8.49 -7.00
CA ARG A 29 -22.57 -7.45 -6.49
C ARG A 29 -22.58 -6.16 -7.32
N LEU A 30 -21.43 -5.74 -7.84
CA LEU A 30 -21.24 -4.45 -8.48
C LEU A 30 -21.11 -4.54 -10.02
N GLY A 31 -20.93 -5.75 -10.56
CA GLY A 31 -20.68 -5.98 -11.98
C GLY A 31 -19.34 -5.43 -12.45
N ALA A 32 -19.08 -5.51 -13.76
CA ALA A 32 -17.80 -5.15 -14.35
C ALA A 32 -17.44 -3.65 -14.19
N VAL A 33 -18.45 -2.77 -14.23
CA VAL A 33 -18.25 -1.31 -14.12
C VAL A 33 -17.78 -0.93 -12.72
N GLY A 34 -18.47 -1.39 -11.66
CA GLY A 34 -18.06 -1.08 -10.29
C GLY A 34 -16.73 -1.73 -9.88
N LEU A 35 -16.36 -2.86 -10.49
CA LEU A 35 -15.03 -3.45 -10.31
C LEU A 35 -13.93 -2.56 -10.93
N GLY A 36 -14.23 -1.93 -12.07
CA GLY A 36 -13.34 -0.98 -12.73
C GLY A 36 -13.04 0.23 -11.84
N ASP A 37 -14.06 0.83 -11.25
CA ASP A 37 -13.89 1.98 -10.34
C ASP A 37 -13.05 1.63 -9.12
N ILE A 38 -13.32 0.48 -8.48
CA ILE A 38 -12.52 -0.02 -7.35
C ILE A 38 -11.06 -0.21 -7.78
N SER A 39 -10.83 -0.78 -8.97
CA SER A 39 -9.47 -1.03 -9.46
C SER A 39 -8.69 0.26 -9.71
N LEU A 40 -9.34 1.33 -10.19
CA LEU A 40 -8.74 2.66 -10.35
C LEU A 40 -8.38 3.29 -9.01
N VAL A 41 -9.25 3.15 -8.00
CA VAL A 41 -8.95 3.61 -6.64
C VAL A 41 -7.75 2.85 -6.06
N VAL A 42 -7.74 1.52 -6.18
CA VAL A 42 -6.63 0.69 -5.70
C VAL A 42 -5.33 1.01 -6.43
N LEU A 43 -5.39 1.29 -7.74
CA LEU A 43 -4.24 1.74 -8.52
C LEU A 43 -3.67 3.06 -7.98
N GLY A 44 -4.54 4.04 -7.73
CA GLY A 44 -4.15 5.33 -7.13
C GLY A 44 -3.45 5.13 -5.77
N ILE A 45 -4.05 4.34 -4.88
CA ILE A 45 -3.45 4.00 -3.58
C ILE A 45 -2.10 3.31 -3.77
N THR A 46 -1.99 2.39 -4.73
CA THR A 46 -0.75 1.65 -4.99
C THR A 46 0.37 2.58 -5.44
N ILE A 47 0.08 3.54 -6.34
CA ILE A 47 1.07 4.53 -6.79
C ILE A 47 1.58 5.36 -5.60
N VAL A 48 0.69 5.83 -4.73
CA VAL A 48 1.07 6.59 -3.53
C VAL A 48 1.92 5.73 -2.58
N MET A 49 1.52 4.46 -2.39
CA MET A 49 2.30 3.52 -1.58
C MET A 49 3.69 3.23 -2.14
N LEU A 50 3.87 3.16 -3.47
CA LEU A 50 5.19 2.96 -4.08
C LEU A 50 6.14 4.10 -3.73
N VAL A 51 5.66 5.36 -3.82
CA VAL A 51 6.47 6.54 -3.46
C VAL A 51 6.76 6.57 -1.96
N ASN A 52 5.79 6.21 -1.12
CA ASN A 52 6.00 6.19 0.33
C ASN A 52 6.97 5.08 0.76
N ASN A 53 6.96 3.92 0.08
CA ASN A 53 7.84 2.79 0.37
C ASN A 53 9.34 3.06 0.14
N LEU A 54 9.71 4.10 -0.62
CA LEU A 54 11.10 4.51 -0.78
C LEU A 54 11.75 4.83 0.59
N VAL A 55 11.07 5.63 1.41
CA VAL A 55 11.60 6.07 2.71
C VAL A 55 11.05 5.21 3.85
N GLY A 56 9.73 4.98 3.90
CA GLY A 56 9.09 4.23 4.98
C GLY A 56 9.23 2.71 4.90
N GLY A 57 9.62 2.19 3.73
CA GLY A 57 9.80 0.76 3.48
C GLY A 57 11.28 0.39 3.44
N GLY A 58 11.87 0.41 2.24
CA GLY A 58 13.21 -0.11 1.99
C GLY A 58 14.31 0.61 2.78
N ALA A 59 14.31 1.95 2.77
CA ALA A 59 15.28 2.73 3.53
C ALA A 59 15.13 2.52 5.04
N LEU A 60 13.90 2.50 5.56
CA LEU A 60 13.65 2.26 6.98
C LEU A 60 14.15 0.87 7.41
N VAL A 61 13.82 -0.19 6.68
CA VAL A 61 14.29 -1.56 6.98
C VAL A 61 15.82 -1.65 6.97
N TYR A 62 16.50 -0.88 6.11
CA TYR A 62 17.96 -0.82 6.07
C TYR A 62 18.59 -0.02 7.21
N LEU A 63 17.94 1.05 7.67
CA LEU A 63 18.46 1.93 8.74
C LEU A 63 18.10 1.44 10.15
N VAL A 64 17.03 0.67 10.31
CA VAL A 64 16.59 0.12 11.61
C VAL A 64 17.69 -0.64 12.37
N PRO A 65 18.56 -1.46 11.74
CA PRO A 65 19.67 -2.11 12.43
C PRO A 65 20.80 -1.16 12.85
N ARG A 66 20.84 0.06 12.30
CA ARG A 66 21.97 1.00 12.41
C ARG A 66 21.67 2.21 13.29
N HIS A 67 20.39 2.57 13.42
CA HIS A 67 19.94 3.72 14.20
C HIS A 67 18.73 3.35 15.06
N PRO A 68 18.56 3.98 16.24
CA PRO A 68 17.39 3.73 17.08
C PRO A 68 16.11 4.15 16.36
N LEU A 69 15.06 3.32 16.48
CA LEU A 69 13.77 3.50 15.81
C LEU A 69 13.16 4.90 16.02
N LYS A 70 13.39 5.49 17.20
CA LYS A 70 12.89 6.82 17.58
C LYS A 70 13.44 7.95 16.70
N GLU A 71 14.65 7.80 16.16
CA GLU A 71 15.25 8.79 15.27
C GLU A 71 14.78 8.61 13.81
N LEU A 72 14.31 7.41 13.46
CA LEU A 72 13.85 7.05 12.11
C LEU A 72 12.35 7.32 11.90
N LEU A 73 11.55 7.30 12.97
CA LEU A 73 10.11 7.57 12.90
C LEU A 73 9.77 8.99 12.41
N PRO A 74 10.38 10.08 12.94
CA PRO A 74 10.09 11.43 12.47
C PRO A 74 10.32 11.64 10.96
N PRO A 75 11.47 11.27 10.36
CA PRO A 75 11.68 11.45 8.93
C PRO A 75 10.76 10.56 8.09
N ALA A 76 10.42 9.35 8.56
CA ALA A 76 9.47 8.48 7.86
C ALA A 76 8.05 9.07 7.85
N TYR A 77 7.57 9.60 8.98
CA TYR A 77 6.26 10.26 9.04
C TYR A 77 6.24 11.59 8.28
N ALA A 78 7.32 12.37 8.33
CA ALA A 78 7.44 13.59 7.53
C ALA A 78 7.34 13.26 6.03
N TRP A 79 8.02 12.21 5.57
CA TRP A 79 7.90 11.74 4.18
C TRP A 79 6.49 11.24 3.84
N ALA A 80 5.84 10.51 4.75
CA ALA A 80 4.46 10.07 4.55
C ALA A 80 3.49 11.26 4.39
N VAL A 81 3.67 12.33 5.17
CA VAL A 81 2.86 13.56 5.04
C VAL A 81 3.15 14.28 3.72
N ILE A 82 4.40 14.37 3.30
CA ILE A 82 4.79 14.99 2.03
C ILE A 82 4.19 14.21 0.85
N THR A 83 4.36 12.89 0.83
CA THR A 83 3.81 12.03 -0.24
C THR A 83 2.29 12.07 -0.28
N ALA A 84 1.61 12.09 0.87
CA ALA A 84 0.17 12.26 0.94
C ALA A 84 -0.29 13.64 0.43
N GLY A 85 0.44 14.71 0.77
CA GLY A 85 0.16 16.05 0.28
C GLY A 85 0.31 16.15 -1.25
N ILE A 86 1.40 15.59 -1.80
CA ILE A 86 1.63 15.52 -3.25
C ILE A 86 0.54 14.70 -3.92
N ALA A 87 0.19 13.54 -3.35
CA ALA A 87 -0.88 12.69 -3.87
C ALA A 87 -2.22 13.43 -3.91
N TRP A 88 -2.56 14.18 -2.87
CA TRP A 88 -3.78 14.98 -2.82
C TRP A 88 -3.82 16.06 -3.91
N VAL A 89 -2.71 16.74 -4.15
CA VAL A 89 -2.60 17.71 -5.25
C VAL A 89 -2.73 17.01 -6.61
N LEU A 90 -2.07 15.87 -6.81
CA LEU A 90 -2.12 15.12 -8.05
C LEU A 90 -3.53 14.62 -8.38
N VAL A 91 -4.26 14.10 -7.40
CA VAL A 91 -5.66 13.65 -7.57
C VAL A 91 -6.59 14.81 -7.91
N LYS A 92 -6.29 16.04 -7.45
CA LYS A 92 -7.07 17.23 -7.85
C LYS A 92 -6.80 17.69 -9.28
N VAL A 93 -5.58 17.51 -9.77
CA VAL A 93 -5.17 17.98 -11.11
C VAL A 93 -5.49 16.94 -12.18
N LEU A 94 -5.35 15.66 -11.86
CA LEU A 94 -5.70 14.56 -12.74
C LEU A 94 -7.06 14.01 -12.30
N PRO A 95 -8.15 14.21 -13.07
CA PRO A 95 -9.42 13.54 -12.80
C PRO A 95 -9.30 12.05 -13.13
N LEU A 96 -8.64 11.28 -12.26
CA LEU A 96 -8.47 9.83 -12.38
C LEU A 96 -9.75 9.06 -12.04
N VAL A 97 -10.71 9.71 -11.37
CA VAL A 97 -12.02 9.14 -11.02
C VAL A 97 -13.08 10.16 -11.46
N PRO A 98 -14.15 9.74 -12.15
CA PRO A 98 -15.28 10.61 -12.50
C PRO A 98 -16.02 11.17 -11.27
#